data_AF-A0A8C8EDG0-F1
#
_entry.id   AF-A0A8C8EDG0-F1
#
_cell.length_a   1.000
_cell.length_b   1.000
_cell.length_c   1.000
_cell.angle_alpha   90.00
_cell.angle_beta   90.00
_cell.angle_gamma   90.00
#
_symmetry.space_group_name_H-M   'P 1'
#
loop_
_entity.id
_entity.type
_entity.pdbx_description
1 polymer ?
#
loop_
_entity_poly.entity_id
_entity_poly.type
_entity_poly.pdbx_seq_one_letter_code
_entity_poly.pdbx_strand_id
1 'polypeptide(L)'
;MLLLETLGVKMSSLESIPSHLQLPIAVTCYWIHCSEPKVTLHQLKALLLIIVSGELHRITNEPGMSVSKEYDFRCSATKLQNKDFDLDAAHSFCQWQCCLQMGLYLNQLLCTPLSEPDLSRLYNGTLVHRLYQELKSTPSVENLFSLSPKMTQLYQVLLNTVESTVSPDFFQKTTKTKSESCKKKKVSNKKRKAIRHAVPETQHLCNVNRFLLSPSLLPPLVCLS
;
A
#
# COMPACT_ATOMS: atom_id res chain seq x y z
N MET A 1 0.16 -13.60 -21.34
CA MET A 1 -0.54 -12.34 -21.61
C MET A 1 0.38 -11.20 -21.23
N LEU A 2 0.66 -10.24 -22.12
CA LEU A 2 1.77 -9.28 -21.99
C LEU A 2 1.73 -8.46 -20.69
N LEU A 3 0.56 -7.97 -20.24
CA LEU A 3 0.45 -7.21 -18.99
C LEU A 3 0.91 -8.02 -17.76
N LEU A 4 0.48 -9.28 -17.65
CA LEU A 4 0.85 -10.15 -16.51
C LEU A 4 2.34 -10.48 -16.53
N GLU A 5 2.91 -10.68 -17.71
CA GLU A 5 4.34 -10.87 -17.91
C GLU A 5 5.13 -9.64 -17.46
N THR A 6 4.69 -8.43 -17.84
CA THR A 6 5.28 -7.16 -17.37
C THR A 6 5.19 -6.98 -15.85
N LEU A 7 4.09 -7.42 -15.23
CA LEU A 7 3.91 -7.37 -13.77
C LEU A 7 4.64 -8.52 -13.04
N GLY A 8 5.23 -9.47 -13.77
CA GLY A 8 5.94 -10.63 -13.20
C GLY A 8 5.02 -11.68 -12.56
N VAL A 9 3.75 -11.75 -12.96
CA VAL A 9 2.75 -12.64 -12.36
C VAL A 9 2.24 -13.65 -13.40
N LYS A 10 1.97 -14.89 -12.96
CA LYS A 10 1.37 -15.92 -13.80
C LYS A 10 -0.16 -15.88 -13.66
N MET A 11 -0.88 -16.11 -14.75
CA MET A 11 -2.34 -16.16 -14.72
C MET A 11 -2.88 -17.24 -13.77
N SER A 12 -2.20 -18.38 -13.69
CA SER A 12 -2.56 -19.50 -12.80
C SER A 12 -2.59 -19.09 -11.32
N SER A 13 -1.79 -18.11 -10.91
CA SER A 13 -1.80 -17.60 -9.55
C SER A 13 -3.05 -16.79 -9.22
N LEU A 14 -3.72 -16.23 -10.23
CA LEU A 14 -4.86 -15.31 -10.08
C LEU A 14 -6.22 -15.98 -10.26
N GLU A 15 -6.28 -17.28 -10.56
CA GLU A 15 -7.52 -18.01 -10.86
C GLU A 15 -8.50 -18.01 -9.69
N SER A 16 -8.01 -18.03 -8.45
CA SER A 16 -8.84 -17.96 -7.24
C SER A 16 -9.28 -16.53 -6.88
N ILE A 17 -8.81 -15.52 -7.60
CA ILE A 17 -9.07 -14.11 -7.30
C ILE A 17 -10.23 -13.59 -8.17
N PRO A 18 -11.21 -12.87 -7.59
CA PRO A 18 -12.27 -12.22 -8.36
C PRO A 18 -11.70 -11.35 -9.50
N SER A 19 -12.32 -11.41 -10.68
CA SER A 19 -11.76 -10.81 -11.91
C SER A 19 -11.37 -9.33 -11.77
N HIS A 20 -12.20 -8.52 -11.09
CA HIS A 20 -11.94 -7.09 -10.87
C HIS A 20 -10.81 -6.82 -9.85
N LEU A 21 -10.38 -7.82 -9.09
CA LEU A 21 -9.25 -7.71 -8.16
C LEU A 21 -7.94 -8.30 -8.73
N GLN A 22 -7.99 -9.01 -9.86
CA GLN A 22 -6.80 -9.63 -10.45
C GLN A 22 -5.72 -8.59 -10.77
N LEU A 23 -6.09 -7.46 -11.38
CA LEU A 23 -5.15 -6.38 -11.69
C LEU A 23 -4.57 -5.74 -10.41
N PRO A 24 -5.36 -5.29 -9.41
CA PRO A 24 -4.84 -4.82 -8.13
C PRO A 24 -3.85 -5.78 -7.46
N ILE A 25 -4.11 -7.09 -7.52
CA ILE A 25 -3.26 -8.08 -6.86
C ILE A 25 -1.99 -8.35 -7.65
N ALA A 26 -2.07 -8.39 -8.98
CA ALA A 26 -0.88 -8.46 -9.83
C ALA A 26 0.04 -7.24 -9.61
N VAL A 27 -0.54 -6.04 -9.55
CA VAL A 27 0.17 -4.80 -9.20
C VAL A 27 0.78 -4.89 -7.80
N THR A 28 0.07 -5.47 -6.83
CA THR A 28 0.57 -5.63 -5.46
C THR A 28 1.82 -6.52 -5.44
N CYS A 29 1.83 -7.62 -6.21
CA CYS A 29 3.01 -8.47 -6.37
C CYS A 29 4.19 -7.67 -6.98
N TYR A 30 3.95 -6.96 -8.07
CA TYR A 30 4.95 -6.10 -8.71
C TYR A 30 5.52 -5.05 -7.75
N TRP A 31 4.64 -4.35 -7.02
CA TRP A 31 5.01 -3.35 -6.02
C TRP A 31 5.95 -3.95 -4.98
N ILE A 32 5.62 -5.12 -4.41
CA ILE A 32 6.47 -5.77 -3.41
C ILE A 32 7.86 -6.08 -4.00
N HIS A 33 7.93 -6.60 -5.22
CA HIS A 33 9.21 -6.89 -5.87
C HIS A 33 10.09 -5.66 -6.08
N CYS A 34 9.49 -4.57 -6.56
CA CYS A 34 10.21 -3.38 -7.04
C CYS A 34 10.37 -2.26 -6.00
N SER A 35 9.70 -2.36 -4.85
CA SER A 35 9.74 -1.29 -3.85
C SER A 35 11.09 -1.13 -3.18
N GLU A 36 11.46 0.15 -3.00
CA GLU A 36 12.56 0.60 -2.16
C GLU A 36 12.08 1.78 -1.29
N PRO A 37 12.09 1.68 0.04
CA PRO A 37 12.52 0.54 0.86
C PRO A 37 11.59 -0.68 0.71
N LYS A 38 12.07 -1.85 1.13
CA LYS A 38 11.30 -3.11 1.03
C LYS A 38 9.99 -3.03 1.82
N VAL A 39 8.92 -3.51 1.18
CA VAL A 39 7.58 -3.58 1.78
C VAL A 39 7.60 -4.51 2.99
N THR A 40 6.99 -4.07 4.08
CA THR A 40 6.83 -4.88 5.29
C THR A 40 5.55 -5.71 5.22
N LEU A 41 5.51 -6.84 5.94
CA LEU A 41 4.30 -7.67 6.02
C LEU A 41 3.09 -6.89 6.54
N HIS A 42 3.29 -5.95 7.49
CA HIS A 42 2.20 -5.12 8.01
C HIS A 42 1.63 -4.17 6.96
N GLN A 43 2.47 -3.62 6.06
CA GLN A 43 1.99 -2.78 4.94
C GLN A 43 1.17 -3.61 3.96
N LEU A 44 1.63 -4.82 3.60
CA LEU A 44 0.86 -5.74 2.76
C LEU A 44 -0.48 -6.09 3.40
N LYS A 45 -0.48 -6.52 4.66
CA LYS A 45 -1.72 -6.88 5.37
C LYS A 45 -2.70 -5.70 5.45
N ALA A 46 -2.21 -4.50 5.76
CA ALA A 46 -3.05 -3.30 5.80
C ALA A 46 -3.70 -3.01 4.43
N LEU A 47 -2.92 -3.13 3.36
CA LEU A 47 -3.40 -2.93 1.99
C LEU A 47 -4.47 -3.97 1.60
N LEU A 48 -4.24 -5.25 1.92
CA LEU A 48 -5.22 -6.30 1.60
C LEU A 48 -6.49 -6.14 2.43
N LEU A 49 -6.39 -5.73 3.70
CA LEU A 49 -7.55 -5.44 4.55
C LEU A 49 -8.42 -4.32 3.98
N ILE A 50 -7.84 -3.24 3.44
CA ILE A 50 -8.63 -2.16 2.83
C ILE A 50 -9.30 -2.61 1.53
N ILE A 51 -8.60 -3.39 0.69
CA ILE A 51 -9.17 -3.96 -0.54
C ILE A 51 -10.38 -4.85 -0.22
N VAL A 52 -10.26 -5.76 0.75
CA VAL A 52 -11.35 -6.66 1.17
C VAL A 52 -12.50 -5.88 1.81
N SER A 53 -12.20 -4.82 2.56
CA SER A 53 -13.24 -3.96 3.14
C SER A 53 -14.07 -3.24 2.07
N GLY A 54 -13.46 -2.85 0.95
CA GLY A 54 -14.15 -2.28 -0.22
C GLY A 54 -15.14 -3.25 -0.88
N GLU A 55 -14.87 -4.55 -0.78
CA GLU A 55 -15.71 -5.62 -1.34
C GLU A 55 -16.93 -5.96 -0.49
N LEU A 56 -17.00 -5.45 0.74
CA LEU A 56 -18.08 -5.76 1.68
C LEU A 56 -19.48 -5.58 1.08
N HIS A 57 -19.72 -4.47 0.38
CA HIS A 57 -21.01 -4.18 -0.24
C HIS A 57 -21.33 -5.16 -1.38
N ARG A 58 -20.32 -5.57 -2.18
CA ARG A 58 -20.50 -6.56 -3.25
C ARG A 58 -20.84 -7.94 -2.70
N ILE A 59 -20.26 -8.30 -1.54
CA ILE A 59 -20.50 -9.57 -0.86
C ILE A 59 -21.84 -9.58 -0.10
N THR A 60 -22.27 -8.41 0.40
CA THR A 60 -23.48 -8.26 1.24
C THR A 60 -24.77 -8.14 0.42
N ASN A 61 -24.70 -7.65 -0.82
CA ASN A 61 -25.87 -7.53 -1.70
C ASN A 61 -26.40 -8.84 -2.28
N GLU A 62 -25.86 -9.98 -1.86
CA GLU A 62 -26.49 -11.28 -2.08
C GLU A 62 -27.82 -11.34 -1.28
N PRO A 63 -28.97 -11.64 -1.93
CA PRO A 63 -30.27 -11.59 -1.27
C PRO A 63 -30.36 -12.67 -0.17
N GLY A 64 -30.17 -12.27 1.09
CA GLY A 64 -30.27 -13.17 2.24
C GLY A 64 -29.56 -12.71 3.51
N MET A 65 -28.69 -11.70 3.45
CA MET A 65 -27.94 -11.23 4.62
C MET A 65 -28.36 -9.80 4.99
N SER A 66 -29.22 -9.66 5.99
CA SER A 66 -29.50 -8.35 6.62
C SER A 66 -28.31 -7.94 7.48
N VAL A 67 -27.22 -7.48 6.87
CA VAL A 67 -26.08 -6.91 7.60
C VAL A 67 -26.43 -5.46 7.97
N SER A 68 -27.40 -5.33 8.87
CA SER A 68 -27.68 -4.08 9.56
C SER A 68 -26.67 -3.93 10.69
N LYS A 69 -25.47 -3.53 10.30
CA LYS A 69 -24.41 -2.87 11.05
C LYS A 69 -23.32 -2.68 10.01
N GLU A 70 -23.31 -1.50 9.42
CA GLU A 70 -22.09 -0.89 8.90
C GLU A 70 -20.93 -1.43 9.73
N TYR A 71 -20.08 -2.27 9.12
CA TYR A 71 -18.82 -2.64 9.76
C TYR A 71 -18.13 -1.30 9.94
N ASP A 72 -18.17 -0.81 11.16
CA ASP A 72 -17.91 0.56 11.50
C ASP A 72 -16.40 0.76 11.43
N PHE A 73 -15.83 0.69 10.23
CA PHE A 73 -14.50 1.20 9.95
C PHE A 73 -14.51 2.74 10.01
N ARG A 74 -15.72 3.33 10.08
CA ARG A 74 -16.02 4.67 10.58
C ARG A 74 -16.06 4.79 12.12
N CYS A 75 -15.63 3.77 12.88
CA CYS A 75 -15.60 3.80 14.34
C CYS A 75 -14.74 4.96 14.86
N SER A 76 -15.44 6.02 15.24
CA SER A 76 -15.04 7.15 16.07
C SER A 76 -13.72 7.85 15.68
N ALA A 77 -13.87 8.97 14.97
CA ALA A 77 -12.84 9.99 14.72
C ALA A 77 -12.23 10.63 15.99
N THR A 78 -12.36 10.04 17.18
CA THR A 78 -12.17 10.74 18.46
C THR A 78 -10.91 10.38 19.23
N LYS A 79 -10.07 9.45 18.77
CA LYS A 79 -8.76 9.20 19.43
C LYS A 79 -7.62 8.88 18.47
N LEU A 80 -7.46 9.67 17.41
CA LEU A 80 -6.13 9.83 16.81
C LEU A 80 -5.33 10.78 17.71
N GLN A 81 -5.03 10.36 18.94
CA GLN A 81 -4.01 11.04 19.72
C GLN A 81 -2.71 10.88 18.94
N ASN A 82 -2.15 12.00 18.47
CA ASN A 82 -0.85 12.17 17.81
C ASN A 82 0.14 11.01 18.04
N LYS A 83 -0.09 9.88 17.38
CA LYS A 83 0.90 8.86 17.13
C LYS A 83 1.57 9.33 15.86
N ASP A 84 2.89 9.52 15.93
CA ASP A 84 3.72 10.00 14.82
C ASP A 84 3.22 9.46 13.48
N PHE A 85 2.91 10.37 12.57
CA PHE A 85 2.52 10.02 11.21
C PHE A 85 3.67 9.24 10.58
N ASP A 86 3.47 7.95 10.31
CA ASP A 86 4.50 7.08 9.76
C ASP A 86 4.73 7.44 8.28
N LEU A 87 5.69 8.35 8.07
CA LEU A 87 6.07 8.84 6.75
C LEU A 87 6.55 7.70 5.84
N ASP A 88 7.23 6.70 6.39
CA ASP A 88 7.71 5.55 5.60
C ASP A 88 6.54 4.72 5.09
N ALA A 89 5.51 4.51 5.93
CA ALA A 89 4.27 3.87 5.51
C ALA A 89 3.54 4.68 4.45
N ALA A 90 3.45 6.01 4.62
CA ALA A 90 2.81 6.88 3.65
C ALA A 90 3.51 6.81 2.29
N HIS A 91 4.84 6.87 2.30
CA HIS A 91 5.64 6.75 1.09
C HIS A 91 5.44 5.38 0.42
N SER A 92 5.44 4.29 1.20
CA SER A 92 5.22 2.94 0.70
C SER A 92 3.85 2.78 0.05
N PHE A 93 2.78 3.28 0.67
CA PHE A 93 1.45 3.25 0.06
C PHE A 93 1.30 4.19 -1.15
N CYS A 94 2.03 5.30 -1.19
CA CYS A 94 2.11 6.14 -2.39
C CYS A 94 2.81 5.40 -3.54
N GLN A 95 3.89 4.64 -3.27
CA GLN A 95 4.52 3.79 -4.29
C GLN A 95 3.53 2.77 -4.85
N TRP A 96 2.74 2.10 -3.99
CA TRP A 96 1.71 1.18 -4.46
C TRP A 96 0.67 1.87 -5.34
N GLN A 97 0.16 3.05 -4.94
CA GLN A 97 -0.79 3.81 -5.74
C GLN A 97 -0.21 4.20 -7.11
N CYS A 98 1.07 4.59 -7.17
CA CYS A 98 1.76 4.84 -8.44
C CYS A 98 1.86 3.58 -9.29
N CYS A 99 2.20 2.42 -8.70
CA CYS A 99 2.23 1.14 -9.40
C CYS A 99 0.84 0.77 -9.94
N LEU A 100 -0.23 0.99 -9.17
CA LEU A 100 -1.60 0.74 -9.60
C LEU A 100 -2.00 1.63 -10.76
N GLN A 101 -1.71 2.93 -10.68
CA GLN A 101 -2.00 3.87 -11.75
C GLN A 101 -1.28 3.48 -13.06
N MET A 102 0.00 3.14 -12.99
CA MET A 102 0.74 2.70 -14.17
C MET A 102 0.25 1.35 -14.69
N GLY A 103 -0.13 0.42 -13.80
CA GLY A 103 -0.73 -0.85 -14.15
C GLY A 103 -2.07 -0.69 -14.88
N LEU A 104 -2.90 0.27 -14.47
CA LEU A 104 -4.16 0.62 -15.14
C LEU A 104 -3.91 1.18 -16.55
N TYR A 105 -2.99 2.14 -16.69
CA TYR A 105 -2.64 2.68 -18.01
C TYR A 105 -2.10 1.60 -18.94
N LEU A 106 -1.26 0.70 -18.44
CA LEU A 106 -0.76 -0.43 -19.21
C LEU A 106 -1.88 -1.40 -19.59
N ASN A 107 -2.82 -1.68 -18.67
CA ASN A 107 -4.00 -2.50 -18.96
C ASN A 107 -4.83 -1.89 -20.10
N GLN A 108 -5.11 -0.58 -20.03
CA GLN A 108 -5.85 0.15 -21.06
C GLN A 108 -5.15 0.18 -22.41
N LEU A 109 -3.84 0.44 -22.42
CA LEU A 109 -3.02 0.44 -23.63
C LEU A 109 -3.05 -0.92 -24.34
N LEU A 110 -3.17 -2.00 -23.58
CA LEU A 110 -3.24 -3.38 -24.09
C LEU A 110 -4.69 -3.83 -24.38
N CYS A 111 -5.63 -2.90 -24.53
CA CYS A 111 -7.05 -3.16 -24.77
C CYS A 111 -7.75 -3.89 -23.62
N THR A 112 -7.45 -3.50 -22.38
CA THR A 112 -8.13 -3.95 -21.15
C THR A 112 -8.22 -5.47 -21.00
N PRO A 113 -7.10 -6.20 -21.02
CA PRO A 113 -7.13 -7.66 -20.94
C PRO A 113 -7.50 -8.18 -19.54
N LEU A 114 -7.44 -7.35 -18.49
CA LEU A 114 -8.03 -7.62 -17.17
C LEU A 114 -9.15 -6.62 -16.85
N SER A 115 -10.11 -7.06 -16.04
CA SER A 115 -11.19 -6.19 -15.55
C SER A 115 -10.65 -5.07 -14.66
N GLU A 116 -11.14 -3.86 -14.87
CA GLU A 116 -10.75 -2.71 -14.06
C GLU A 116 -11.46 -2.72 -12.68
N PRO A 117 -10.74 -2.40 -11.59
CA PRO A 117 -11.31 -2.29 -10.26
C PRO A 117 -12.13 -1.00 -10.08
N ASP A 118 -13.07 -1.00 -9.14
CA ASP A 118 -13.71 0.23 -8.65
C ASP A 118 -12.76 0.95 -7.69
N LEU A 119 -12.05 1.97 -8.20
CA LEU A 119 -11.06 2.73 -7.45
C LEU A 119 -11.63 3.47 -6.23
N SER A 120 -12.91 3.84 -6.27
CA SER A 120 -13.56 4.55 -5.16
C SER A 120 -13.68 3.67 -3.91
N ARG A 121 -13.72 2.35 -4.09
CA ARG A 121 -13.84 1.35 -3.03
C ARG A 121 -12.54 0.65 -2.72
N LEU A 122 -11.62 0.57 -3.69
CA LEU A 122 -10.39 -0.21 -3.58
C LEU A 122 -9.43 0.33 -2.51
N TYR A 123 -9.36 1.65 -2.33
CA TYR A 123 -8.34 2.27 -1.49
C TYR A 123 -8.84 3.52 -0.75
N ASN A 124 -8.48 3.64 0.52
CA ASN A 124 -8.65 4.86 1.32
C ASN A 124 -7.41 5.09 2.19
N GLY A 125 -6.71 6.20 1.94
CA GLY A 125 -5.44 6.53 2.60
C GLY A 125 -5.53 6.63 4.12
N THR A 126 -6.58 7.26 4.64
CA THR A 126 -6.79 7.40 6.09
C THR A 126 -7.01 6.04 6.74
N LEU A 127 -7.79 5.17 6.09
CA LEU A 127 -8.12 3.86 6.63
C LEU A 127 -6.92 2.90 6.59
N VAL A 128 -6.17 2.85 5.48
CA VAL A 128 -5.00 1.96 5.37
C VAL A 128 -3.92 2.32 6.39
N HIS A 129 -3.71 3.61 6.67
CA HIS A 129 -2.76 4.06 7.67
C HIS A 129 -3.17 3.65 9.08
N ARG A 130 -4.47 3.75 9.40
CA ARG A 130 -5.00 3.28 10.69
C ARG A 130 -4.83 1.78 10.83
N LEU A 131 -5.24 1.01 9.83
CA LEU A 131 -5.05 -0.45 9.79
C LEU A 131 -3.60 -0.83 10.04
N TYR A 132 -2.68 -0.15 9.37
CA TYR A 132 -1.25 -0.37 9.54
C TYR A 132 -0.75 -0.03 10.96
N GLN A 133 -1.20 1.08 11.55
CA GLN A 133 -0.86 1.44 12.93
C GLN A 133 -1.41 0.44 13.96
N GLU A 134 -2.63 -0.07 13.72
CA GLU A 134 -3.27 -1.10 14.54
C GLU A 134 -2.52 -2.42 14.42
N LEU A 135 -2.19 -2.86 13.20
CA LEU A 135 -1.37 -4.04 12.91
C LEU A 135 0.00 -3.98 13.61
N LYS A 136 0.63 -2.80 13.65
CA LYS A 136 1.89 -2.59 14.38
C LYS A 136 1.73 -2.68 15.91
N SER A 137 0.60 -2.23 16.44
CA SER A 137 0.35 -2.14 17.89
C SER A 137 -0.20 -3.45 18.47
N THR A 138 -0.99 -4.18 17.69
CA THR A 138 -1.71 -5.38 18.10
C THR A 138 -1.70 -6.39 16.95
N PRO A 139 -1.00 -7.53 17.08
CA PRO A 139 -0.88 -8.50 15.99
C PRO A 139 -2.17 -9.29 15.68
N SER A 140 -3.24 -9.11 16.46
CA SER A 140 -4.48 -9.91 16.40
C SER A 140 -5.62 -9.31 15.55
N VAL A 141 -5.35 -8.26 14.77
CA VAL A 141 -6.41 -7.59 13.98
C VAL A 141 -6.87 -8.38 12.75
N GLU A 142 -6.27 -9.55 12.47
CA GLU A 142 -6.74 -10.48 11.43
C GLU A 142 -8.16 -11.01 11.69
N ASN A 143 -8.67 -10.86 12.91
CA ASN A 143 -10.05 -11.16 13.29
C ASN A 143 -11.06 -10.05 12.93
N LEU A 144 -10.66 -9.01 12.19
CA LEU A 144 -11.54 -7.89 11.82
C LEU A 144 -12.79 -8.37 11.05
N PHE A 145 -12.64 -9.43 10.26
CA PHE A 145 -13.73 -10.07 9.52
C PHE A 145 -14.38 -11.25 10.25
N SER A 146 -14.18 -11.41 11.56
CA SER A 146 -14.73 -12.55 12.34
C SER A 146 -16.25 -12.73 12.20
N LEU A 147 -16.97 -11.65 11.86
CA LEU A 147 -18.41 -11.65 11.62
C LEU A 147 -18.80 -11.98 10.16
N SER A 148 -17.84 -12.17 9.25
CA SER A 148 -18.08 -12.50 7.83
C SER A 148 -17.08 -13.55 7.32
N PRO A 149 -17.46 -14.84 7.33
CA PRO A 149 -16.61 -15.92 6.83
C PRO A 149 -16.15 -15.71 5.38
N LYS A 150 -17.01 -15.11 4.54
CA LYS A 150 -16.69 -14.80 3.14
C LYS A 150 -15.55 -13.79 3.01
N MET A 151 -15.54 -12.74 3.84
CA MET A 151 -14.47 -11.73 3.82
C MET A 151 -13.17 -12.28 4.39
N THR A 152 -13.23 -13.07 5.47
CA THR A 152 -12.06 -13.79 5.98
C THR A 152 -11.47 -14.70 4.92
N GLN A 153 -12.31 -15.46 4.21
CA GLN A 153 -11.87 -16.32 3.13
C GLN A 153 -11.22 -15.52 2.00
N LEU A 154 -11.84 -14.43 1.54
CA LEU A 154 -11.26 -13.58 0.50
C LEU A 154 -9.89 -13.03 0.93
N TYR A 155 -9.79 -12.47 2.14
CA TYR A 155 -8.52 -11.98 2.68
C TYR A 155 -7.43 -13.05 2.68
N GLN A 156 -7.74 -14.27 3.13
CA GLN A 156 -6.80 -15.38 3.14
C GLN A 156 -6.38 -15.79 1.72
N VAL A 157 -7.34 -15.84 0.77
CA VAL A 157 -7.03 -16.12 -0.64
C VAL A 157 -6.08 -15.07 -1.21
N LEU A 158 -6.35 -13.78 -0.98
CA LEU A 158 -5.50 -12.69 -1.48
C LEU A 158 -4.10 -12.76 -0.85
N LEU A 159 -4.01 -12.94 0.47
CA LEU A 159 -2.74 -13.00 1.19
C LEU A 159 -1.90 -14.19 0.71
N ASN A 160 -2.47 -15.40 0.67
CA ASN A 160 -1.78 -16.61 0.22
C ASN A 160 -1.35 -16.51 -1.25
N THR A 161 -2.18 -15.89 -2.10
CA THR A 161 -1.83 -15.67 -3.51
C THR A 161 -0.62 -14.76 -3.64
N VAL A 162 -0.61 -13.64 -2.90
CA VAL A 162 0.54 -12.73 -2.90
C VAL A 162 1.75 -13.46 -2.34
N GLU A 163 1.68 -14.04 -1.15
CA GLU A 163 2.79 -14.74 -0.49
C GLU A 163 3.38 -15.92 -1.30
N SER A 164 2.58 -16.60 -2.10
CA SER A 164 3.08 -17.66 -3.01
C SER A 164 3.66 -17.13 -4.32
N THR A 165 3.28 -15.91 -4.72
CA THR A 165 3.78 -15.24 -5.93
C THR A 165 5.08 -14.48 -5.65
N VAL A 166 5.18 -13.82 -4.50
CA VAL A 166 6.45 -13.25 -4.02
C VAL A 166 7.30 -14.34 -3.35
N SER A 167 8.63 -14.23 -3.45
CA SER A 167 9.54 -15.21 -2.84
C SER A 167 9.25 -15.38 -1.34
N PRO A 168 9.22 -16.61 -0.79
CA PRO A 168 8.93 -16.86 0.63
C PRO A 168 9.94 -16.20 1.57
N ASP A 169 11.12 -15.82 1.06
CA ASP A 169 12.16 -15.13 1.83
C ASP A 169 11.91 -13.63 1.98
N PHE A 170 10.95 -13.07 1.23
CA PHE A 170 10.74 -11.62 1.15
C PHE A 170 10.35 -11.01 2.50
N PHE A 171 9.49 -11.69 3.25
CA PHE A 171 9.06 -11.25 4.59
C PHE A 171 9.80 -11.94 5.74
N GLN A 172 10.69 -12.89 5.43
CA GLN A 172 11.54 -13.49 6.44
C GLN A 172 12.60 -12.47 6.88
N LYS A 173 12.52 -12.01 8.12
CA LYS A 173 13.64 -11.33 8.76
C LYS A 173 14.83 -12.28 8.73
N THR A 174 15.88 -11.95 7.98
CA THR A 174 17.19 -12.57 8.16
C THR A 174 17.52 -12.53 9.66
N THR A 175 17.58 -13.69 10.31
CA THR A 175 18.24 -13.86 11.59
C THR A 175 19.72 -13.57 11.34
N LYS A 176 20.12 -12.30 11.41
CA LYS A 176 21.52 -11.94 11.50
C LYS A 176 22.03 -12.45 12.85
N THR A 177 22.62 -13.64 12.84
CA THR A 177 23.55 -14.09 13.88
C THR A 177 24.61 -13.01 14.05
N LYS A 178 24.70 -12.47 15.26
CA LYS A 178 25.74 -11.51 15.66
C LYS A 178 27.08 -12.22 15.80
N SER A 179 28.04 -11.84 14.97
CA SER A 179 29.49 -11.83 15.25
C SER A 179 30.13 -11.10 14.06
N GLU A 180 30.95 -10.06 14.16
CA GLU A 180 32.07 -9.88 15.07
C GLU A 180 32.30 -8.39 15.42
N SER A 181 32.86 -8.20 16.60
CA SER A 181 33.35 -6.95 17.17
C SER A 181 34.60 -6.46 16.43
N CYS A 182 34.60 -5.20 15.98
CA CYS A 182 35.85 -4.47 15.74
C CYS A 182 35.91 -3.20 16.59
N LYS A 183 36.97 -3.14 17.37
CA LYS A 183 37.22 -2.25 18.51
C LYS A 183 37.40 -0.80 18.07
N LYS A 184 36.85 0.12 18.87
CA LYS A 184 37.10 1.56 18.83
C LYS A 184 38.61 1.86 18.86
N LYS A 185 39.08 2.76 18.00
CA LYS A 185 40.20 3.66 18.30
C LYS A 185 39.76 5.11 18.06
N LYS A 186 39.83 5.90 19.13
CA LYS A 186 39.70 7.37 19.20
C LYS A 186 41.05 8.01 18.83
N VAL A 187 41.01 9.24 18.32
CA VAL A 187 41.94 10.41 18.46
C VAL A 187 41.77 11.26 17.19
N SER A 188 41.01 12.37 17.19
CA SER A 188 41.26 13.76 17.66
C SER A 188 41.77 14.72 16.57
N ASN A 189 40.88 15.66 16.19
CA ASN A 189 41.04 17.06 15.75
C ASN A 189 42.33 17.56 15.06
N LYS A 190 42.14 18.20 13.88
CA LYS A 190 42.82 19.47 13.56
C LYS A 190 41.98 20.39 12.67
N LYS A 191 41.90 21.63 13.15
CA LYS A 191 41.18 22.85 12.72
C LYS A 191 41.83 23.51 11.50
N ARG A 192 41.05 24.04 10.54
CA ARG A 192 41.38 25.23 9.73
C ARG A 192 40.13 26.05 9.35
N LYS A 193 40.19 27.36 9.64
CA LYS A 193 39.29 28.48 9.27
C LYS A 193 39.49 28.82 7.77
N ALA A 194 38.46 28.97 6.94
CA ALA A 194 37.53 30.09 6.70
C ALA A 194 37.99 31.05 5.58
N ILE A 195 37.20 31.17 4.50
CA ILE A 195 37.08 32.39 3.66
C ILE A 195 35.60 32.55 3.29
N ARG A 196 35.09 33.77 3.49
CA ARG A 196 33.73 34.25 3.22
C ARG A 196 33.66 34.79 1.80
N HIS A 197 32.54 34.57 1.10
CA HIS A 197 32.03 35.52 0.11
C HIS A 197 30.50 35.53 0.17
N ALA A 198 29.92 36.71 0.04
CA ALA A 198 28.53 37.04 0.30
C ALA A 198 27.72 37.19 -1.00
N VAL A 199 26.49 36.62 -1.01
CA VAL A 199 25.16 37.18 -1.44
C VAL A 199 25.05 37.63 -2.93
N PRO A 200 23.97 37.29 -3.69
CA PRO A 200 22.56 37.46 -3.28
C PRO A 200 21.58 36.30 -3.51
N GLU A 201 20.46 36.48 -2.80
CA GLU A 201 19.24 35.69 -2.72
C GLU A 201 18.64 35.35 -4.10
N THR A 202 18.33 34.07 -4.29
CA THR A 202 17.28 33.64 -5.22
C THR A 202 16.45 32.56 -4.54
N GLN A 203 15.17 32.86 -4.37
CA GLN A 203 14.16 32.01 -3.76
C GLN A 203 13.96 30.74 -4.61
N HIS A 204 14.54 29.62 -4.18
CA HIS A 204 14.28 28.32 -4.79
C HIS A 204 13.07 27.70 -4.08
N LEU A 205 11.88 27.98 -4.62
CA LEU A 205 10.64 27.28 -4.27
C LEU A 205 10.80 25.80 -4.61
N CYS A 206 11.14 25.00 -3.60
CA CYS A 206 11.01 23.55 -3.64
C CYS A 206 9.51 23.21 -3.72
N ASN A 207 8.99 23.01 -4.93
CA ASN A 207 7.62 22.58 -5.17
C ASN A 207 7.51 21.08 -4.90
N VAL A 208 7.44 20.74 -3.62
CA VAL A 208 7.10 19.42 -3.09
C VAL A 208 5.57 19.31 -3.11
N ASN A 209 5.04 18.26 -3.75
CA ASN A 209 3.62 17.88 -3.85
C ASN A 209 2.78 18.59 -4.93
N ARG A 210 2.73 17.99 -6.13
CA ARG A 210 1.66 18.27 -7.12
C ARG A 210 0.34 17.54 -6.78
N PHE A 211 -0.03 17.49 -5.50
CA PHE A 211 -1.38 17.11 -5.04
C PHE A 211 -2.13 18.30 -4.44
N LEU A 212 -1.61 19.52 -4.58
CA LEU A 212 -2.34 20.74 -4.25
C LEU A 212 -2.28 21.74 -5.42
N LEU A 213 -3.45 21.93 -6.04
CA LEU A 213 -3.92 23.13 -6.73
C LEU A 213 -3.25 23.54 -8.06
N SER A 214 -3.89 23.16 -9.18
CA SER A 214 -4.08 24.05 -10.33
C SER A 214 -5.41 23.70 -11.04
N PRO A 215 -6.45 24.57 -11.03
CA PRO A 215 -7.82 24.20 -11.43
C PRO A 215 -8.13 24.22 -12.94
N SER A 216 -7.16 24.29 -13.86
CA SER A 216 -7.47 24.76 -15.22
C SER A 216 -7.24 23.80 -16.39
N LEU A 217 -6.86 22.53 -16.20
CA LEU A 217 -6.60 21.65 -17.37
C LEU A 217 -6.75 20.13 -17.14
N LEU A 218 -7.84 19.66 -16.51
CA LEU A 218 -8.22 18.24 -16.60
C LEU A 218 -9.75 18.06 -16.70
N PRO A 219 -10.23 17.13 -17.56
CA PRO A 219 -11.64 16.80 -17.69
C PRO A 219 -12.19 16.10 -16.41
N PRO A 220 -13.49 16.21 -16.13
CA PRO A 220 -14.04 16.03 -14.80
C PRO A 220 -14.39 14.56 -14.52
N LEU A 221 -13.46 13.77 -13.99
CA LEU A 221 -13.82 12.45 -13.41
C LEU A 221 -13.05 12.05 -12.15
N VAL A 222 -12.39 12.99 -11.45
CA VAL A 222 -11.73 12.68 -10.17
C VAL A 222 -12.05 13.76 -9.14
N CYS A 223 -13.30 13.82 -8.73
CA CYS A 223 -13.75 14.47 -7.50
C CYS A 223 -15.02 13.75 -7.02
N LEU A 224 -14.86 12.57 -6.45
CA LEU A 224 -15.85 11.98 -5.56
C LEU A 224 -15.10 11.54 -4.30
N SER A 225 -15.02 12.48 -3.36
CA SER A 225 -14.80 12.24 -1.94
C SER A 225 -16.05 11.63 -1.31
#